data_AF-A0A914NXN7-F1
#
_entry.id   AF-A0A914NXN7-F1
#
_cell.length_a   1.000
_cell.length_b   1.000
_cell.length_c   1.000
_cell.angle_alpha   90.00
_cell.angle_beta   90.00
_cell.angle_gamma   90.00
#
_symmetry.space_group_name_H-M   'P 1'
#
loop_
_entity.id
_entity.type
_entity.pdbx_description
1 polymer ?
#
loop_
_entity_poly.entity_id
_entity_poly.type
_entity_poly.pdbx_seq_one_letter_code
_entity_poly.pdbx_strand_id
1 'polypeptide(L)'
;MSLYRLSSILAQENLVDILAVFNLATPTQKEAIEDCKTLAELIRVRSVRAETISSSGASLLASANDAFPISSILGANDYGPEPSTIPAVSFSAAIQCQQNEDKKLAGSKFDDTVLHTNQKLGLLCSVLEHGNLELAKPLFERLPEIYPFGVSRRIAMAVSNIIGYKIEPFYREKYSHYRDNSSFRMKESWERFTCLPQITKDWNSLFNDACTIAFQLGPYIGARHEVSIKLIRLLNLFYDDVEAQNLAERENFLNIIVDLCDSVLVPAASLLDSNFVYCEELWQILGRLPYQERYRIYHRWRTIHTQRCWELSLQRGKVLGMTRYIMKRLSKDTAKVMGRQLGKLCHSYPTIPLDYLLGKVQEFQNFIGPVVDSIRFLSSLEFDVLAYCLIENLAAPEKQDFKILDISYSPWLQSLASFSAAIFKRYNIDLGGILQYITNQLKDAK
;
A
#
# COMPACT_ATOMS: atom_id res chain seq x y z
N MET A 1 -0.25 8.29 -29.29
CA MET A 1 1.09 8.16 -28.67
C MET A 1 2.23 8.66 -29.55
N SER A 2 2.21 8.42 -30.87
CA SER A 2 3.25 8.96 -31.78
C SER A 2 3.33 10.50 -31.76
N LEU A 3 2.20 11.20 -31.71
CA LEU A 3 2.16 12.67 -31.70
C LEU A 3 2.77 13.27 -30.42
N TYR A 4 2.34 12.84 -29.22
CA TYR A 4 2.92 13.32 -27.96
C TYR A 4 4.40 12.99 -27.83
N ARG A 5 4.80 11.82 -28.35
CA ARG A 5 6.21 11.44 -28.41
C ARG A 5 7.03 12.39 -29.28
N LEU A 6 6.51 12.75 -30.46
CA LEU A 6 7.17 13.69 -31.35
C LEU A 6 7.21 15.09 -30.74
N SER A 7 6.13 15.55 -30.13
CA SER A 7 6.08 16.85 -29.44
C SER A 7 7.07 16.95 -28.28
N SER A 8 7.23 15.87 -27.49
CA SER A 8 8.20 15.85 -26.39
C SER A 8 9.65 15.81 -26.89
N ILE A 9 9.93 15.13 -28.01
CA ILE A 9 11.27 15.16 -28.64
C ILE A 9 11.57 16.57 -29.21
N LEU A 10 10.62 17.20 -29.91
CA LEU A 10 10.81 18.56 -30.41
C LEU A 10 11.02 19.58 -29.29
N ALA A 11 10.31 19.42 -28.18
CA ALA A 11 10.53 20.25 -26.99
C ALA A 11 11.89 20.00 -26.35
N GLN A 12 12.39 18.76 -26.36
CA GLN A 12 13.73 18.42 -25.87
C GLN A 12 14.82 19.14 -26.68
N GLU A 13 14.65 19.27 -28.00
CA GLU A 13 15.58 19.99 -28.89
C GLU A 13 15.38 21.52 -28.88
N ASN A 14 14.61 22.06 -27.92
CA ASN A 14 14.25 23.48 -27.81
C ASN A 14 13.57 24.07 -29.06
N LEU A 15 12.98 23.24 -29.92
CA LEU A 15 12.26 23.67 -31.12
C LEU A 15 10.83 24.11 -30.82
N VAL A 16 10.28 23.68 -29.67
CA VAL A 16 8.90 23.94 -29.26
C VAL A 16 8.87 24.26 -27.76
N ASP A 17 8.22 25.37 -27.39
CA ASP A 17 7.93 25.65 -25.99
C ASP A 17 6.78 24.73 -25.50
N ILE A 18 7.15 23.75 -24.68
CA ILE A 18 6.21 22.76 -24.15
C ILE A 18 5.15 23.39 -23.23
N LEU A 19 5.46 24.51 -22.57
CA LEU A 19 4.52 25.21 -21.71
C LEU A 19 3.48 25.97 -22.51
N ALA A 20 3.87 26.51 -23.67
CA ALA A 20 2.92 27.10 -24.62
C ALA A 20 1.99 26.03 -25.18
N VAL A 21 2.52 24.88 -25.60
CA VAL A 21 1.70 23.75 -26.07
C VAL A 21 0.76 23.24 -24.97
N PHE A 22 1.25 23.11 -23.74
CA PHE A 22 0.44 22.65 -22.61
C PHE A 22 -0.71 23.61 -22.26
N ASN A 23 -0.54 24.91 -22.48
CA ASN A 23 -1.61 25.89 -22.28
C ASN A 23 -2.71 25.80 -23.34
N LEU A 24 -2.35 25.39 -24.55
CA LEU A 24 -3.30 25.19 -25.66
C LEU A 24 -3.94 23.80 -25.64
N ALA A 25 -3.32 22.85 -24.92
CA ALA A 25 -3.80 21.48 -24.80
C ALA A 25 -5.10 21.39 -24.00
N THR A 26 -6.00 20.51 -24.45
CA THR A 26 -7.25 20.20 -23.74
C THR A 26 -7.03 19.07 -22.72
N PRO A 27 -7.70 19.09 -21.55
CA PRO A 27 -8.69 20.05 -21.06
C PRO A 27 -8.07 21.34 -20.49
N THR A 28 -8.87 22.41 -20.36
CA THR A 28 -8.41 23.66 -19.72
C THR A 28 -8.04 23.43 -18.24
N GLN A 29 -7.31 24.37 -17.61
CA GLN A 29 -6.92 24.19 -16.20
C GLN A 29 -8.15 24.10 -15.26
N LYS A 30 -9.21 24.86 -15.56
CA LYS A 30 -10.46 24.82 -14.79
C LYS A 30 -11.16 23.47 -14.94
N GLU A 31 -11.26 22.97 -16.17
CA GLU A 31 -11.80 21.64 -16.46
C GLU A 31 -11.01 20.54 -15.76
N ALA A 32 -9.67 20.59 -15.78
CA ALA A 32 -8.84 19.60 -15.08
C ALA A 32 -9.08 19.58 -13.56
N ILE A 33 -9.30 20.75 -12.94
CA ILE A 33 -9.64 20.86 -11.51
C ILE A 33 -11.04 20.30 -11.24
N GLU A 34 -12.01 20.61 -12.10
CA GLU A 34 -13.37 20.10 -11.98
C GLU A 34 -13.41 18.58 -12.15
N ASP A 35 -12.75 18.06 -13.19
CA ASP A 35 -12.55 16.63 -13.41
C ASP A 35 -11.93 15.97 -12.19
N CYS A 36 -10.86 16.54 -11.62
CA CYS A 36 -10.24 16.02 -10.40
C CYS A 36 -11.24 15.90 -9.24
N LYS A 37 -12.10 16.90 -9.04
CA LYS A 37 -13.15 16.85 -8.00
C LYS A 37 -14.18 15.76 -8.29
N THR A 38 -14.62 15.63 -9.54
CA THR A 38 -15.59 14.59 -9.92
C THR A 38 -15.00 13.18 -9.74
N LEU A 39 -13.70 13.00 -10.03
CA LEU A 39 -13.02 11.72 -9.86
C LEU A 39 -12.80 11.38 -8.38
N ALA A 40 -12.48 12.37 -7.54
CA ALA A 40 -12.37 12.17 -6.10
C ALA A 40 -13.69 11.66 -5.51
N GLU A 41 -14.82 12.26 -5.91
CA GLU A 41 -16.14 11.81 -5.47
C GLU A 41 -16.49 10.42 -6.02
N LEU A 42 -16.17 10.14 -7.28
CA LEU A 42 -16.35 8.80 -7.85
C LEU A 42 -15.55 7.74 -7.07
N ILE A 43 -14.32 8.04 -6.68
CA ILE A 43 -13.50 7.11 -5.88
C ILE A 43 -14.08 6.93 -4.48
N ARG A 44 -14.61 7.97 -3.85
CA ARG A 44 -15.32 7.84 -2.57
C ARG A 44 -16.46 6.83 -2.68
N VAL A 45 -17.27 6.92 -3.74
CA VAL A 45 -18.37 5.98 -4.01
C VAL A 45 -17.83 4.56 -4.26
N ARG A 46 -16.78 4.41 -5.08
CA ARG A 46 -16.14 3.11 -5.35
C ARG A 46 -15.59 2.46 -4.08
N SER A 47 -14.92 3.24 -3.24
CA SER A 47 -14.38 2.81 -1.96
C SER A 47 -15.47 2.24 -1.06
N VAL A 48 -16.54 3.01 -0.83
CA VAL A 48 -17.67 2.58 0.02
C VAL A 48 -18.33 1.33 -0.54
N ARG A 49 -18.52 1.24 -1.86
CA ARG A 49 -19.09 0.05 -2.50
C ARG A 49 -18.20 -1.18 -2.28
N ALA A 50 -16.89 -1.03 -2.40
CA ALA A 50 -15.92 -2.11 -2.26
C ALA A 50 -15.87 -2.72 -0.85
N GLU A 51 -16.36 -2.03 0.19
CA GLU A 51 -16.44 -2.56 1.56
C GLU A 51 -17.40 -3.75 1.69
N THR A 52 -18.24 -3.99 0.70
CA THR A 52 -19.20 -5.10 0.66
C THR A 52 -19.02 -5.94 -0.59
N ILE A 53 -19.14 -7.25 -0.45
CA ILE A 53 -19.08 -8.18 -1.58
C ILE A 53 -20.49 -8.68 -1.87
N SER A 54 -20.95 -8.49 -3.11
CA SER A 54 -22.24 -8.99 -3.56
C SER A 54 -22.27 -10.52 -3.53
N SER A 55 -23.09 -11.07 -2.65
CA SER A 55 -23.23 -12.53 -2.49
C SER A 55 -23.82 -13.17 -3.75
N SER A 56 -24.80 -12.53 -4.39
CA SER A 56 -25.43 -13.04 -5.61
C SER A 56 -24.46 -13.05 -6.80
N GLY A 57 -23.72 -11.95 -7.01
CA GLY A 57 -22.72 -11.86 -8.08
C GLY A 57 -21.56 -12.85 -7.90
N ALA A 58 -21.10 -13.03 -6.66
CA ALA A 58 -20.01 -13.94 -6.37
C ALA A 58 -20.42 -15.42 -6.45
N SER A 59 -21.68 -15.77 -6.13
CA SER A 59 -22.21 -17.13 -6.33
C SER A 59 -22.32 -17.50 -7.81
N LEU A 60 -22.73 -16.57 -8.68
CA LEU A 60 -22.78 -16.81 -10.12
C LEU A 60 -21.39 -17.08 -10.72
N LEU A 61 -20.37 -16.32 -10.29
CA LEU A 61 -18.99 -16.54 -10.72
C LEU A 61 -18.42 -17.87 -10.20
N ALA A 62 -18.78 -18.27 -8.98
CA ALA A 62 -18.40 -19.58 -8.45
C ALA A 62 -18.98 -20.71 -9.32
N SER A 63 -20.27 -20.64 -9.67
CA SER A 63 -20.91 -21.65 -10.54
C SER A 63 -20.35 -21.69 -11.98
N ALA A 64 -19.82 -20.57 -12.48
CA ALA A 64 -19.23 -20.52 -13.83
C ALA A 64 -17.85 -21.17 -13.88
N ASN A 65 -17.08 -21.14 -12.79
CA ASN A 65 -15.77 -21.80 -12.71
C ASN A 65 -15.87 -23.32 -12.48
N ASP A 66 -16.98 -23.80 -11.88
CA ASP A 66 -17.24 -25.24 -11.72
C ASP A 66 -17.71 -25.92 -13.03
N ALA A 67 -17.94 -25.15 -14.10
CA ALA A 67 -18.32 -25.67 -15.42
C ALA A 67 -17.17 -26.35 -16.20
N PHE A 68 -15.95 -26.40 -15.64
CA PHE A 68 -14.87 -27.28 -16.10
C PHE A 68 -14.43 -28.23 -14.99
N PRO A 69 -15.11 -29.37 -14.81
CA PRO A 69 -14.72 -30.36 -13.83
C PRO A 69 -13.42 -31.05 -14.28
N ILE A 70 -12.35 -30.89 -13.49
CA ILE A 70 -11.13 -31.72 -13.56
C ILE A 70 -11.46 -33.21 -13.24
N SER A 71 -12.69 -33.52 -12.81
CA SER A 71 -13.18 -34.91 -12.63
C SER A 71 -13.29 -35.73 -13.93
N SER A 72 -13.06 -35.12 -15.10
CA SER A 72 -13.05 -35.83 -16.39
C SER A 72 -11.73 -36.55 -16.71
N ILE A 73 -10.69 -36.48 -15.86
CA ILE A 73 -9.38 -37.15 -16.12
C ILE A 73 -9.08 -38.32 -15.16
N LEU A 74 -9.82 -38.52 -14.07
CA LEU A 74 -9.60 -39.67 -13.18
C LEU A 74 -10.92 -40.37 -12.91
N GLY A 75 -11.14 -41.48 -13.63
CA GLY A 75 -12.24 -42.39 -13.36
C GLY A 75 -12.09 -43.04 -11.97
N ALA A 76 -13.06 -42.79 -11.10
CA ALA A 76 -13.35 -43.64 -9.95
C ALA A 76 -14.83 -43.50 -9.60
N ASN A 77 -15.57 -44.61 -9.76
CA ASN A 77 -16.90 -44.81 -9.21
C ASN A 77 -16.84 -44.78 -7.68
N ASP A 78 -17.71 -44.04 -6.98
CA ASP A 78 -18.50 -44.60 -5.86
C ASP A 78 -19.62 -43.66 -5.35
N TYR A 79 -20.63 -44.28 -4.75
CA TYR A 79 -21.96 -43.76 -4.40
C TYR A 79 -22.05 -42.75 -3.22
N GLY A 80 -22.99 -41.82 -3.30
CA GLY A 80 -23.61 -41.12 -2.16
C GLY A 80 -24.50 -39.92 -2.58
N PRO A 81 -25.67 -39.67 -1.96
CA PRO A 81 -26.49 -38.50 -2.29
C PRO A 81 -25.83 -37.23 -1.73
N GLU A 82 -25.34 -36.37 -2.62
CA GLU A 82 -24.78 -35.08 -2.23
C GLU A 82 -25.84 -34.19 -1.55
N PRO A 83 -25.57 -33.61 -0.37
CA PRO A 83 -26.40 -32.55 0.15
C PRO A 83 -26.27 -31.33 -0.76
N SER A 84 -27.41 -30.82 -1.22
CA SER A 84 -27.56 -29.58 -1.98
C SER A 84 -26.95 -28.39 -1.22
N THR A 85 -25.65 -28.22 -1.40
CA THR A 85 -24.88 -27.09 -0.88
C THR A 85 -24.72 -26.13 -2.04
N ILE A 86 -25.45 -25.02 -1.99
CA ILE A 86 -25.14 -23.84 -2.80
C ILE A 86 -23.62 -23.63 -2.67
N PRO A 87 -22.83 -23.64 -3.76
CA PRO A 87 -21.38 -23.63 -3.64
C PRO A 87 -20.97 -22.37 -2.87
N ALA A 88 -20.34 -22.59 -1.71
CA ALA A 88 -19.87 -21.51 -0.87
C ALA A 88 -18.92 -20.65 -1.71
N VAL A 89 -19.31 -19.40 -1.98
CA VAL A 89 -18.55 -18.42 -2.77
C VAL A 89 -17.07 -18.52 -2.44
N SER A 90 -16.22 -18.90 -3.40
CA SER A 90 -14.79 -19.06 -3.21
C SER A 90 -14.08 -17.71 -3.06
N PHE A 91 -12.88 -17.71 -2.47
CA PHE A 91 -12.11 -16.47 -2.26
C PHE A 91 -11.75 -15.80 -3.60
N SER A 92 -11.41 -16.59 -4.62
CA SER A 92 -11.13 -16.07 -5.97
C SER A 92 -12.38 -15.47 -6.63
N ALA A 93 -13.53 -16.12 -6.51
CA ALA A 93 -14.80 -15.59 -7.02
C ALA A 93 -15.20 -14.29 -6.31
N ALA A 94 -14.97 -14.19 -5.00
CA ALA A 94 -15.20 -12.97 -4.22
C ALA A 94 -14.31 -11.80 -4.70
N ILE A 95 -13.01 -12.05 -4.92
CA ILE A 95 -12.08 -11.05 -5.49
C ILE A 95 -12.54 -10.62 -6.89
N GLN A 96 -12.85 -11.57 -7.77
CA GLN A 96 -13.30 -11.27 -9.13
C GLN A 96 -14.61 -10.48 -9.13
N CYS A 97 -15.54 -10.81 -8.25
CA CYS A 97 -16.78 -10.05 -8.08
C CYS A 97 -16.50 -8.59 -7.70
N GLN A 98 -15.67 -8.37 -6.68
CA GLN A 98 -15.29 -7.04 -6.24
C GLN A 98 -14.56 -6.25 -7.34
N GLN A 99 -13.64 -6.90 -8.08
CA GLN A 99 -12.94 -6.29 -9.22
C GLN A 99 -13.88 -5.94 -10.37
N ASN A 100 -14.85 -6.80 -10.69
CA ASN A 100 -15.81 -6.55 -11.76
C ASN A 100 -16.77 -5.42 -11.42
N GLU A 101 -17.24 -5.33 -10.17
CA GLU A 101 -18.04 -4.20 -9.70
C GLU A 101 -17.23 -2.89 -9.75
N ASP A 102 -15.98 -2.93 -9.29
CA ASP A 102 -15.10 -1.77 -9.34
C ASP A 102 -14.84 -1.29 -10.77
N LYS A 103 -14.57 -2.21 -11.72
CA LYS A 103 -14.40 -1.90 -13.14
C LYS A 103 -15.66 -1.27 -13.76
N LYS A 104 -16.84 -1.78 -13.40
CA LYS A 104 -18.13 -1.21 -13.87
C LYS A 104 -18.32 0.22 -13.40
N LEU A 105 -17.94 0.53 -12.15
CA LEU A 105 -18.01 1.88 -11.59
C LEU A 105 -16.91 2.81 -12.12
N ALA A 106 -15.71 2.28 -12.35
CA ALA A 106 -14.58 3.03 -12.88
C ALA A 106 -14.82 3.47 -14.34
N GLY A 107 -15.43 2.61 -15.16
CA GLY A 107 -15.55 2.83 -16.59
C GLY A 107 -14.16 3.03 -17.23
N SER A 108 -14.06 3.94 -18.20
CA SER A 108 -12.81 4.28 -18.88
C SER A 108 -12.03 5.43 -18.22
N LYS A 109 -12.42 5.86 -17.01
CA LYS A 109 -11.89 7.07 -16.35
C LYS A 109 -10.52 6.88 -15.68
N PHE A 110 -10.05 5.64 -15.54
CA PHE A 110 -8.76 5.29 -14.92
C PHE A 110 -7.91 4.36 -15.82
N ASP A 111 -8.35 4.17 -17.06
CA ASP A 111 -7.67 3.34 -18.04
C ASP A 111 -6.71 4.18 -18.89
N ASP A 112 -5.80 3.53 -19.61
CA ASP A 112 -4.85 4.19 -20.52
C ASP A 112 -5.54 5.00 -21.63
N THR A 113 -6.83 4.76 -21.88
CA THR A 113 -7.67 5.58 -22.78
C THR A 113 -7.72 7.05 -22.37
N VAL A 114 -7.55 7.37 -21.07
CA VAL A 114 -7.55 8.75 -20.59
C VAL A 114 -6.37 9.54 -21.13
N LEU A 115 -5.23 8.89 -21.40
CA LEU A 115 -4.06 9.54 -22.00
C LEU A 115 -4.31 9.94 -23.47
N HIS A 116 -5.32 9.35 -24.10
CA HIS A 116 -5.74 9.70 -25.46
C HIS A 116 -6.75 10.86 -25.49
N THR A 117 -7.62 10.95 -24.48
CA THR A 117 -8.63 12.01 -24.38
C THR A 117 -8.10 13.27 -23.70
N ASN A 118 -7.28 13.12 -22.66
CA ASN A 118 -6.66 14.22 -21.93
C ASN A 118 -5.24 14.47 -22.47
N GLN A 119 -5.11 15.47 -23.33
CA GLN A 119 -3.86 15.78 -24.02
C GLN A 119 -2.76 16.24 -23.05
N LYS A 120 -3.13 16.93 -21.97
CA LYS A 120 -2.19 17.35 -20.92
C LYS A 120 -1.52 16.17 -20.23
N LEU A 121 -2.32 15.18 -19.82
CA LEU A 121 -1.79 13.95 -19.21
C LEU A 121 -1.01 13.11 -20.23
N GLY A 122 -1.48 13.03 -21.47
CA GLY A 122 -0.76 12.35 -22.54
C GLY A 122 0.61 12.95 -22.83
N LEU A 123 0.71 14.29 -22.87
CA LEU A 123 1.95 15.01 -23.05
C LEU A 123 2.89 14.82 -21.85
N LEU A 124 2.38 15.01 -20.62
CA LEU A 124 3.16 14.78 -19.40
C LEU A 124 3.72 13.35 -19.34
N CYS A 125 2.90 12.35 -19.63
CA CYS A 125 3.32 10.95 -19.67
C CYS A 125 4.47 10.75 -20.68
N SER A 126 4.36 11.33 -21.88
CA SER A 126 5.40 11.19 -22.91
C SER A 126 6.73 11.84 -22.51
N VAL A 127 6.70 13.01 -21.87
CA VAL A 127 7.91 13.71 -21.40
C VAL A 127 8.63 12.89 -20.33
N LEU A 128 7.87 12.32 -19.39
CA LEU A 128 8.42 11.48 -18.32
C LEU A 128 8.96 10.15 -18.85
N GLU A 129 8.31 9.55 -19.86
CA GLU A 129 8.82 8.34 -20.50
C GLU A 129 10.13 8.55 -21.24
N HIS A 130 10.42 9.77 -21.68
CA HIS A 130 11.71 10.15 -22.26
C HIS A 130 12.79 10.49 -21.21
N GLY A 131 12.44 10.55 -19.93
CA GLY A 131 13.36 10.80 -18.82
C GLY A 131 13.61 12.28 -18.52
N ASN A 132 12.95 13.22 -19.21
CA ASN A 132 13.18 14.65 -19.01
C ASN A 132 12.32 15.21 -17.85
N LEU A 133 12.86 15.15 -16.64
CA LEU A 133 12.17 15.66 -15.45
C LEU A 133 12.10 17.19 -15.41
N GLU A 134 13.10 17.90 -15.92
CA GLU A 134 13.15 19.36 -15.89
C GLU A 134 12.00 19.99 -16.70
N LEU A 135 11.68 19.41 -17.86
CA LEU A 135 10.52 19.83 -18.63
C LEU A 135 9.18 19.41 -17.99
N ALA A 136 9.17 18.39 -17.15
CA ALA A 136 7.96 17.92 -16.48
C ALA A 136 7.59 18.72 -15.22
N LYS A 137 8.58 19.25 -14.48
CA LYS A 137 8.36 20.06 -13.27
C LYS A 137 7.32 21.18 -13.45
N PRO A 138 7.44 22.09 -14.44
CA PRO A 138 6.46 23.17 -14.61
C PRO A 138 5.10 22.67 -15.10
N LEU A 139 5.01 21.47 -15.66
CA LEU A 139 3.73 20.84 -16.02
C LEU A 139 3.01 20.31 -14.78
N PHE A 140 3.75 19.75 -13.81
CA PHE A 140 3.19 19.33 -12.53
C PHE A 140 2.62 20.51 -11.73
N GLU A 141 3.31 21.66 -11.70
CA GLU A 141 2.84 22.86 -11.00
C GLU A 141 1.50 23.39 -11.52
N ARG A 142 1.15 23.11 -12.79
CA ARG A 142 -0.11 23.53 -13.39
C ARG A 142 -1.26 22.55 -13.17
N LEU A 143 -0.97 21.34 -12.67
CA LEU A 143 -1.96 20.30 -12.41
C LEU A 143 -2.19 20.12 -10.91
N PRO A 144 -3.38 19.64 -10.48
CA PRO A 144 -3.58 19.25 -9.10
C PRO A 144 -2.61 18.12 -8.71
N GLU A 145 -1.99 18.18 -7.53
CA GLU A 145 -0.89 17.32 -7.09
C GLU A 145 -1.15 15.82 -7.25
N ILE A 146 -2.34 15.35 -6.85
CA ILE A 146 -2.70 13.92 -6.84
C ILE A 146 -3.18 13.43 -8.21
N TYR A 147 -3.65 14.35 -9.06
CA TYR A 147 -4.42 14.05 -10.27
C TYR A 147 -3.64 13.21 -11.30
N PRO A 148 -2.40 13.56 -11.70
CA PRO A 148 -1.68 12.79 -12.72
C PRO A 148 -1.42 11.34 -12.31
N PHE A 149 -1.06 11.12 -11.04
CA PHE A 149 -0.53 9.84 -10.59
C PHE A 149 -1.58 8.76 -10.42
N GLY A 150 -2.79 9.12 -9.99
CA GLY A 150 -3.85 8.13 -9.86
C GLY A 150 -4.88 8.09 -11.00
N VAL A 151 -4.94 9.09 -11.89
CA VAL A 151 -5.65 8.88 -13.17
C VAL A 151 -4.92 7.81 -13.97
N SER A 152 -3.58 7.88 -14.01
CA SER A 152 -2.78 6.97 -14.82
C SER A 152 -1.59 6.40 -14.06
N ARG A 153 -1.66 5.09 -13.81
CA ARG A 153 -0.54 4.30 -13.28
C ARG A 153 0.73 4.44 -14.14
N ARG A 154 0.59 4.67 -15.44
CA ARG A 154 1.72 4.82 -16.37
C ARG A 154 2.59 6.03 -16.05
N ILE A 155 1.98 7.14 -15.63
CA ILE A 155 2.70 8.35 -15.19
C ILE A 155 3.51 8.05 -13.93
N ALA A 156 2.89 7.40 -12.94
CA ALA A 156 3.59 6.97 -11.72
C ALA A 156 4.75 6.00 -12.01
N MET A 157 4.56 5.06 -12.94
CA MET A 157 5.62 4.15 -13.38
C MET A 157 6.78 4.89 -14.06
N ALA A 158 6.50 5.90 -14.89
CA ALA A 158 7.52 6.68 -15.55
C ALA A 158 8.40 7.46 -14.55
N VAL A 159 7.80 8.14 -13.57
CA VAL A 159 8.55 8.81 -12.49
C VAL A 159 9.33 7.81 -11.64
N SER A 160 8.72 6.66 -11.29
CA SER A 160 9.42 5.61 -10.54
C SER A 160 10.63 5.08 -11.32
N ASN A 161 10.53 4.93 -12.64
CA ASN A 161 11.65 4.49 -13.48
C ASN A 161 12.78 5.53 -13.51
N ILE A 162 12.47 6.83 -13.49
CA ILE A 162 13.46 7.91 -13.35
C ILE A 162 14.19 7.76 -12.03
N ILE A 163 13.49 7.63 -10.89
CA ILE A 163 14.11 7.38 -9.57
C ILE A 163 15.02 6.14 -9.65
N GLY A 164 14.50 5.04 -10.21
CA GLY A 164 15.23 3.79 -10.39
C GLY A 164 16.53 3.96 -11.17
N TYR A 165 16.52 4.74 -12.26
CA TYR A 165 17.73 5.03 -13.03
C TYR A 165 18.74 5.84 -12.24
N LYS A 166 18.28 6.88 -11.50
CA LYS A 166 19.16 7.76 -10.73
C LYS A 166 19.86 7.03 -9.60
N ILE A 167 19.19 6.08 -8.94
CA ILE A 167 19.73 5.36 -7.78
C ILE A 167 20.47 4.08 -8.16
N GLU A 168 20.26 3.51 -9.36
CA GLU A 168 20.82 2.19 -9.71
C GLU A 168 22.36 2.12 -9.60
N PRO A 169 23.15 3.08 -10.12
CA PRO A 169 24.61 3.00 -10.04
C PRO A 169 25.10 3.04 -8.59
N PHE A 170 24.56 3.98 -7.80
CA PHE A 170 24.88 4.12 -6.38
C PHE A 170 24.44 2.91 -5.55
N TYR A 171 23.25 2.36 -5.85
CA TYR A 171 22.76 1.12 -5.25
C TYR A 171 23.72 -0.04 -5.53
N ARG A 172 24.20 -0.17 -6.77
CA ARG A 172 25.16 -1.24 -7.11
C ARG A 172 26.48 -1.06 -6.40
N GLU A 173 26.99 0.16 -6.35
CA GLU A 173 28.24 0.46 -5.64
C GLU A 173 28.14 0.10 -4.16
N LYS A 174 27.15 0.64 -3.44
CA LYS A 174 27.00 0.41 -2.00
C LYS A 174 26.52 -1.00 -1.65
N TYR A 175 25.57 -1.56 -2.40
CA TYR A 175 24.93 -2.83 -2.04
C TYR A 175 25.68 -4.06 -2.57
N SER A 176 26.51 -3.93 -3.62
CA SER A 176 27.36 -5.05 -4.10
C SER A 176 28.38 -5.51 -3.05
N HIS A 177 28.73 -4.64 -2.09
CA HIS A 177 29.57 -5.00 -0.95
C HIS A 177 28.84 -5.81 0.13
N TYR A 178 27.50 -5.81 0.14
CA TYR A 178 26.69 -6.41 1.21
C TYR A 178 26.00 -7.73 0.84
N ARG A 179 25.77 -8.04 -0.46
CA ARG A 179 25.29 -9.37 -0.91
C ARG A 179 25.71 -9.70 -2.34
N ASP A 180 26.24 -10.91 -2.52
CA ASP A 180 26.39 -11.55 -3.84
C ASP A 180 25.02 -11.84 -4.46
N ASN A 181 24.86 -11.44 -5.73
CA ASN A 181 23.79 -11.81 -6.66
C ASN A 181 22.33 -11.55 -6.22
N SER A 182 21.85 -10.31 -6.41
CA SER A 182 20.43 -10.08 -6.72
C SER A 182 20.26 -9.74 -8.21
N SER A 183 19.63 -10.65 -8.94
CA SER A 183 19.37 -10.62 -10.39
C SER A 183 18.30 -9.61 -10.84
N PHE A 184 18.01 -8.56 -10.07
CA PHE A 184 17.02 -7.53 -10.43
C PHE A 184 17.63 -6.48 -11.38
N ARG A 185 17.82 -6.87 -12.66
CA ARG A 185 18.23 -5.95 -13.73
C ARG A 185 17.01 -5.26 -14.32
N MET A 186 16.89 -3.95 -14.08
CA MET A 186 15.81 -3.10 -14.58
C MET A 186 16.03 -2.61 -16.04
N LYS A 187 16.85 -3.33 -16.82
CA LYS A 187 17.47 -2.84 -18.07
C LYS A 187 16.45 -2.41 -19.13
N GLU A 188 15.36 -3.14 -19.32
CA GLU A 188 14.43 -2.92 -20.45
C GLU A 188 13.62 -1.61 -20.35
N SER A 189 13.49 -1.03 -19.15
CA SER A 189 12.64 0.15 -18.95
C SER A 189 13.36 1.47 -19.24
N TRP A 190 14.69 1.49 -19.25
CA TRP A 190 15.50 2.69 -19.45
C TRP A 190 15.92 2.92 -20.90
N GLU A 191 15.73 1.92 -21.77
CA GLU A 191 16.04 2.02 -23.21
C GLU A 191 15.24 3.12 -23.93
N ARG A 192 14.15 3.59 -23.31
CA ARG A 192 13.29 4.65 -23.83
C ARG A 192 13.77 6.06 -23.47
N PHE A 193 14.72 6.19 -22.56
CA PHE A 193 15.22 7.50 -22.14
C PHE A 193 16.08 8.11 -23.25
N THR A 194 15.60 9.22 -23.80
CA THR A 194 16.35 10.07 -24.74
C THR A 194 17.10 11.17 -23.99
N CYS A 195 16.66 11.51 -22.78
CA CYS A 195 17.35 12.39 -21.86
C CYS A 195 17.70 11.59 -20.61
N LEU A 196 19.00 11.41 -20.33
CA LEU A 196 19.45 10.64 -19.19
C LEU A 196 19.39 11.49 -17.91
N PRO A 197 18.59 11.09 -16.89
CA PRO A 197 18.56 11.79 -15.61
C PRO A 197 19.95 11.81 -14.94
N GLN A 198 20.22 12.84 -14.14
CA GLN A 198 21.49 12.92 -13.40
C GLN A 198 21.62 11.76 -12.40
N ILE A 199 22.76 11.06 -12.43
CA ILE A 199 23.01 9.90 -11.57
C ILE A 199 23.38 10.37 -10.15
N THR A 200 22.86 9.66 -9.16
CA THR A 200 23.22 9.82 -7.74
C THR A 200 24.66 9.33 -7.54
N LYS A 201 25.54 10.17 -7.00
CA LYS A 201 26.95 9.84 -6.73
C LYS A 201 27.22 9.60 -5.25
N ASP A 202 26.64 10.45 -4.41
CA ASP A 202 26.87 10.49 -2.97
C ASP A 202 25.55 10.53 -2.20
N TRP A 203 25.61 10.30 -0.89
CA TRP A 203 24.46 10.42 0.02
C TRP A 203 23.73 11.77 -0.11
N ASN A 204 24.46 12.88 -0.21
CA ASN A 204 23.85 14.21 -0.39
C ASN A 204 23.00 14.27 -1.67
N SER A 205 23.49 13.70 -2.77
CA SER A 205 22.73 13.65 -4.02
C SER A 205 21.50 12.73 -3.93
N LEU A 206 21.56 11.67 -3.12
CA LEU A 206 20.41 10.79 -2.90
C LEU A 206 19.27 11.57 -2.23
N PHE A 207 19.58 12.27 -1.14
CA PHE A 207 18.58 12.99 -0.35
C PHE A 207 18.08 14.27 -1.02
N ASN A 208 18.98 15.07 -1.63
CA ASN A 208 18.60 16.35 -2.20
C ASN A 208 17.88 16.22 -3.56
N ASP A 209 17.99 15.07 -4.23
CA ASP A 209 17.46 14.87 -5.57
C ASP A 209 16.51 13.67 -5.66
N ALA A 210 17.00 12.44 -5.49
CA ALA A 210 16.17 11.23 -5.66
C ALA A 210 15.03 11.15 -4.63
N CYS A 211 15.29 11.49 -3.37
CA CYS A 211 14.28 11.54 -2.31
C CYS A 211 13.27 12.67 -2.53
N THR A 212 13.68 13.83 -3.05
CA THR A 212 12.77 14.92 -3.42
C THR A 212 11.76 14.48 -4.48
N ILE A 213 12.23 13.73 -5.49
CA ILE A 213 11.33 13.14 -6.50
C ILE A 213 10.41 12.10 -5.88
N ALA A 214 10.91 11.30 -4.92
CA ALA A 214 10.09 10.34 -4.19
C ALA A 214 8.97 11.01 -3.37
N PHE A 215 9.24 12.17 -2.75
CA PHE A 215 8.22 12.97 -2.07
C PHE A 215 7.16 13.50 -3.04
N GLN A 216 7.57 14.02 -4.20
CA GLN A 216 6.63 14.48 -5.23
C GLN A 216 5.73 13.34 -5.73
N LEU A 217 6.29 12.14 -5.85
CA LEU A 217 5.55 10.96 -6.26
C LEU A 217 4.67 10.40 -5.14
N GLY A 218 5.02 10.58 -3.87
CA GLY A 218 4.23 10.09 -2.75
C GLY A 218 4.04 8.55 -2.77
N PRO A 219 2.89 8.01 -2.33
CA PRO A 219 2.65 6.57 -2.25
C PRO A 219 2.75 5.85 -3.61
N TYR A 220 2.63 6.57 -4.73
CA TYR A 220 2.61 6.00 -6.07
C TYR A 220 3.94 5.37 -6.50
N ILE A 221 5.02 5.53 -5.73
CA ILE A 221 6.25 4.76 -5.93
C ILE A 221 5.99 3.24 -5.89
N GLY A 222 4.92 2.81 -5.20
CA GLY A 222 4.43 1.43 -5.20
C GLY A 222 4.03 0.89 -6.59
N ALA A 223 3.83 1.77 -7.58
CA ALA A 223 3.59 1.36 -8.97
C ALA A 223 4.75 0.51 -9.52
N ARG A 224 5.98 0.72 -9.02
CA ARG A 224 7.20 -0.05 -9.33
C ARG A 224 7.92 -0.41 -8.03
N HIS A 225 7.41 -1.44 -7.36
CA HIS A 225 7.93 -1.89 -6.07
C HIS A 225 9.43 -2.24 -6.06
N GLU A 226 10.00 -2.66 -7.19
CA GLU A 226 11.45 -2.92 -7.29
C GLU A 226 12.30 -1.68 -6.99
N VAL A 227 11.85 -0.50 -7.45
CA VAL A 227 12.52 0.78 -7.20
C VAL A 227 12.42 1.15 -5.73
N SER A 228 11.23 1.02 -5.15
CA SER A 228 11.03 1.36 -3.75
C SER A 228 11.79 0.41 -2.81
N ILE A 229 11.92 -0.89 -3.13
CA ILE A 229 12.76 -1.83 -2.37
C ILE A 229 14.24 -1.41 -2.42
N LYS A 230 14.76 -1.06 -3.61
CA LYS A 230 16.14 -0.58 -3.74
C LYS A 230 16.38 0.71 -2.94
N LEU A 231 15.42 1.63 -2.97
CA LEU A 231 15.47 2.84 -2.16
C LEU A 231 15.46 2.52 -0.66
N ILE A 232 14.53 1.69 -0.17
CA ILE A 232 14.47 1.23 1.23
C ILE A 232 15.82 0.64 1.67
N ARG A 233 16.42 -0.21 0.84
CA ARG A 233 17.73 -0.79 1.15
C ARG A 233 18.85 0.25 1.27
N LEU A 234 18.89 1.24 0.38
CA LEU A 234 19.84 2.36 0.51
C LEU A 234 19.61 3.15 1.80
N LEU A 235 18.36 3.49 2.11
CA LEU A 235 18.03 4.24 3.33
C LEU A 235 18.36 3.44 4.59
N ASN A 236 18.19 2.11 4.58
CA ASN A 236 18.61 1.25 5.68
C ASN A 236 20.14 1.22 5.83
N LEU A 237 20.88 1.13 4.71
CA LEU A 237 22.35 1.17 4.72
C LEU A 237 22.90 2.49 5.26
N PHE A 238 22.21 3.61 5.03
CA PHE A 238 22.63 4.93 5.53
C PHE A 238 22.83 4.96 7.05
N TYR A 239 22.10 4.15 7.82
CA TYR A 239 22.27 4.09 9.27
C TYR A 239 23.65 3.53 9.68
N ASP A 240 24.17 2.57 8.91
CA ASP A 240 25.36 1.78 9.24
C ASP A 240 26.61 2.22 8.46
N ASP A 241 26.45 2.96 7.36
CA ASP A 241 27.54 3.37 6.47
C ASP A 241 28.48 4.39 7.14
N VAL A 242 29.80 4.15 7.03
CA VAL A 242 30.83 4.96 7.70
C VAL A 242 30.93 6.37 7.10
N GLU A 243 30.73 6.51 5.79
CA GLU A 243 30.75 7.82 5.14
C GLU A 243 29.53 8.64 5.60
N ALA A 244 28.36 8.00 5.68
CA ALA A 244 27.14 8.61 6.20
C ALA A 244 27.26 9.09 7.65
N GLN A 245 28.00 8.36 8.50
CA GLN A 245 28.24 8.75 9.89
C GLN A 245 29.02 10.06 10.05
N ASN A 246 29.89 10.37 9.09
CA ASN A 246 30.76 11.56 9.12
C ASN A 246 30.12 12.79 8.45
N LEU A 247 28.90 12.67 7.92
CA LEU A 247 28.21 13.80 7.27
C LEU A 247 27.68 14.79 8.30
N ALA A 248 27.96 16.08 8.08
CA ALA A 248 27.45 17.16 8.92
C ALA A 248 25.90 17.23 8.93
N GLU A 249 25.25 16.90 7.81
CA GLU A 249 23.79 16.94 7.64
C GLU A 249 23.09 15.64 8.03
N ARG A 250 23.79 14.69 8.68
CA ARG A 250 23.27 13.36 8.97
C ARG A 250 21.93 13.38 9.69
N GLU A 251 21.77 14.22 10.71
CA GLU A 251 20.52 14.32 11.46
C GLU A 251 19.35 14.78 10.59
N ASN A 252 19.59 15.72 9.67
CA ASN A 252 18.59 16.16 8.71
C ASN A 252 18.19 15.01 7.77
N PHE A 253 19.15 14.23 7.30
CA PHE A 253 18.86 13.06 6.47
C PHE A 253 18.10 11.96 7.22
N LEU A 254 18.40 11.73 8.51
CA LEU A 254 17.63 10.81 9.34
C LEU A 254 16.16 11.27 9.47
N ASN A 255 15.92 12.56 9.66
CA ASN A 255 14.57 13.12 9.66
C ASN A 255 13.88 12.95 8.31
N ILE A 256 14.59 13.18 7.20
CA ILE A 256 14.08 12.92 5.85
C ILE A 256 13.71 11.43 5.66
N ILE A 257 14.48 10.49 6.22
CA ILE A 257 14.11 9.06 6.18
C ILE A 257 12.79 8.81 6.91
N VAL A 258 12.60 9.39 8.10
CA VAL A 258 11.35 9.28 8.85
C VAL A 258 10.18 9.85 8.05
N ASP A 259 10.35 11.02 7.44
CA ASP A 259 9.31 11.65 6.62
C ASP A 259 9.00 10.87 5.34
N LEU A 260 10.02 10.25 4.71
CA LEU A 260 9.84 9.32 3.58
C LEU A 260 9.08 8.07 4.02
N CYS A 261 9.41 7.49 5.16
CA CYS A 261 8.66 6.37 5.72
C CYS A 261 7.20 6.77 5.95
N ASP A 262 6.95 7.93 6.55
CA ASP A 262 5.60 8.42 6.86
C ASP A 262 4.76 8.67 5.60
N SER A 263 5.26 9.45 4.65
CA SER A 263 4.46 10.01 3.54
C SER A 263 4.53 9.21 2.23
N VAL A 264 5.58 8.42 2.05
CA VAL A 264 5.88 7.73 0.78
C VAL A 264 5.84 6.22 0.97
N LEU A 265 6.77 5.66 1.76
CA LEU A 265 7.09 4.24 1.71
C LEU A 265 6.07 3.36 2.46
N VAL A 266 5.63 3.75 3.65
CA VAL A 266 4.58 3.00 4.36
C VAL A 266 3.24 3.09 3.63
N PRO A 267 2.75 4.28 3.22
CA PRO A 267 1.56 4.40 2.37
C PRO A 267 1.65 3.63 1.06
N ALA A 268 2.84 3.55 0.44
CA ALA A 268 3.03 2.80 -0.80
C ALA A 268 2.70 1.33 -0.66
N ALA A 269 2.94 0.69 0.51
CA ALA A 269 2.60 -0.72 0.77
C ALA A 269 1.15 -1.05 0.38
N SER A 270 0.22 -0.10 0.63
CA SER A 270 -1.20 -0.24 0.30
C SER A 270 -1.51 -0.28 -1.20
N LEU A 271 -0.59 0.17 -2.05
CA LEU A 271 -0.75 0.17 -3.51
C LEU A 271 -0.12 -1.05 -4.19
N LEU A 272 0.60 -1.88 -3.43
CA LEU A 272 1.20 -3.13 -3.92
C LEU A 272 0.20 -4.28 -3.82
N ASP A 273 0.27 -5.19 -4.79
CA ASP A 273 -0.38 -6.49 -4.71
C ASP A 273 0.40 -7.36 -3.71
N SER A 274 -0.15 -7.55 -2.50
CA SER A 274 0.33 -8.39 -1.40
C SER A 274 1.83 -8.73 -1.43
N ASN A 275 2.69 -7.80 -0.97
CA ASN A 275 4.14 -7.96 -1.07
C ASN A 275 4.81 -8.12 0.30
N PHE A 276 4.97 -9.39 0.74
CA PHE A 276 5.66 -9.73 1.98
C PHE A 276 7.09 -9.18 2.05
N VAL A 277 7.84 -9.24 0.94
CA VAL A 277 9.23 -8.77 0.88
C VAL A 277 9.30 -7.27 1.14
N TYR A 278 8.36 -6.50 0.57
CA TYR A 278 8.28 -5.07 0.81
C TYR A 278 8.09 -4.73 2.29
N CYS A 279 7.18 -5.44 2.99
CA CYS A 279 6.93 -5.25 4.41
C CYS A 279 8.14 -5.58 5.29
N GLU A 280 8.87 -6.66 4.97
CA GLU A 280 10.09 -7.03 5.71
C GLU A 280 11.23 -6.03 5.49
N GLU A 281 11.38 -5.51 4.26
CA GLU A 281 12.38 -4.47 3.96
C GLU A 281 12.03 -3.15 4.66
N LEU A 282 10.75 -2.75 4.68
CA LEU A 282 10.28 -1.60 5.46
C LEU A 282 10.59 -1.76 6.95
N TRP A 283 10.39 -2.96 7.50
CA TRP A 283 10.68 -3.24 8.90
C TRP A 283 12.15 -3.02 9.26
N GLN A 284 13.10 -3.25 8.34
CA GLN A 284 14.52 -2.99 8.61
C GLN A 284 14.82 -1.52 8.94
N ILE A 285 14.03 -0.58 8.39
CA ILE A 285 14.13 0.84 8.74
C ILE A 285 13.27 1.14 9.96
N LEU A 286 11.99 0.75 9.92
CA LEU A 286 11.03 1.11 10.97
C LEU A 286 11.46 0.55 12.32
N GLY A 287 11.98 -0.67 12.38
CA GLY A 287 12.47 -1.30 13.61
C GLY A 287 13.63 -0.56 14.29
N ARG A 288 14.33 0.35 13.58
CA ARG A 288 15.35 1.24 14.16
C ARG A 288 14.76 2.49 14.80
N LEU A 289 13.53 2.85 14.44
CA LEU A 289 12.83 4.01 14.97
C LEU A 289 12.24 3.69 16.35
N PRO A 290 12.19 4.68 17.27
CA PRO A 290 11.50 4.50 18.53
C PRO A 290 10.00 4.26 18.29
N TYR A 291 9.34 3.49 19.16
CA TYR A 291 7.97 3.03 18.93
C TYR A 291 6.96 4.20 18.78
N GLN A 292 7.22 5.36 19.42
CA GLN A 292 6.36 6.53 19.28
C GLN A 292 6.28 7.02 17.83
N GLU A 293 7.42 7.03 17.14
CA GLU A 293 7.51 7.42 15.74
C GLU A 293 6.82 6.40 14.84
N ARG A 294 7.06 5.11 15.08
CA ARG A 294 6.38 4.03 14.33
C ARG A 294 4.86 4.13 14.45
N TYR A 295 4.34 4.30 15.66
CA TYR A 295 2.90 4.36 15.91
C TYR A 295 2.27 5.65 15.36
N ARG A 296 3.01 6.76 15.38
CA ARG A 296 2.60 8.00 14.70
C ARG A 296 2.43 7.77 13.20
N ILE A 297 3.38 7.10 12.56
CA ILE A 297 3.32 6.75 11.13
C ILE A 297 2.11 5.84 10.85
N TYR A 298 1.89 4.79 11.65
CA TYR A 298 0.76 3.87 11.45
C TYR A 298 -0.60 4.58 11.60
N HIS A 299 -0.72 5.50 12.57
CA HIS A 299 -1.91 6.30 12.74
C HIS A 299 -2.16 7.22 11.53
N ARG A 300 -1.13 7.92 11.06
CA ARG A 300 -1.20 8.81 9.88
C ARG A 300 -1.50 8.03 8.61
N TRP A 301 -0.98 6.81 8.47
CA TRP A 301 -1.29 5.90 7.37
C TRP A 301 -2.80 5.64 7.27
N ARG A 302 -3.42 5.21 8.38
CA ARG A 302 -4.86 4.93 8.47
C ARG A 302 -5.75 6.18 8.28
N THR A 303 -5.28 7.35 8.71
CA THR A 303 -6.08 8.58 8.77
C THR A 303 -5.74 9.53 7.62
N ILE A 304 -4.65 10.28 7.76
CA ILE A 304 -4.24 11.38 6.87
C ILE A 304 -3.94 10.86 5.46
N HIS A 305 -3.06 9.87 5.33
CA HIS A 305 -2.57 9.43 4.02
C HIS A 305 -3.66 8.70 3.22
N THR A 306 -4.52 7.96 3.90
CA THR A 306 -5.69 7.33 3.27
C THR A 306 -6.66 8.35 2.72
N GLN A 307 -6.92 9.43 3.45
CA GLN A 307 -7.86 10.47 3.01
C GLN A 307 -7.27 11.33 1.88
N ARG A 308 -5.95 11.59 1.91
CA ARG A 308 -5.28 12.39 0.89
C ARG A 308 -5.08 11.63 -0.42
N CYS A 309 -4.77 10.34 -0.37
CA CYS A 309 -4.58 9.53 -1.58
C CYS A 309 -5.85 8.73 -1.91
N TRP A 310 -6.47 9.10 -3.03
CA TRP A 310 -7.66 8.44 -3.58
C TRP A 310 -7.50 6.91 -3.80
N GLU A 311 -6.41 6.36 -4.36
CA GLU A 311 -6.24 4.91 -4.45
C GLU A 311 -6.12 4.26 -3.07
N LEU A 312 -5.47 4.90 -2.09
CA LEU A 312 -5.41 4.34 -0.74
C LEU A 312 -6.82 4.21 -0.14
N SER A 313 -7.67 5.21 -0.33
CA SER A 313 -9.08 5.14 0.05
C SER A 313 -9.79 3.95 -0.62
N LEU A 314 -9.65 3.80 -1.94
CA LEU A 314 -10.24 2.67 -2.67
C LEU A 314 -9.72 1.31 -2.17
N GLN A 315 -8.41 1.19 -1.93
CA GLN A 315 -7.78 -0.03 -1.44
C GLN A 315 -8.23 -0.36 -0.03
N ARG A 316 -8.39 0.64 0.85
CA ARG A 316 -9.00 0.45 2.17
C ARG A 316 -10.38 -0.19 2.05
N GLY A 317 -11.24 0.32 1.16
CA GLY A 317 -12.57 -0.25 0.92
C GLY A 317 -12.51 -1.71 0.48
N LYS A 318 -11.65 -2.00 -0.51
CA LYS A 318 -11.45 -3.35 -1.05
C LYS A 318 -10.98 -4.34 0.02
N VAL A 319 -9.94 -3.96 0.77
CA VAL A 319 -9.36 -4.77 1.84
C VAL A 319 -10.36 -5.01 2.96
N LEU A 320 -11.16 -4.01 3.34
CA LEU A 320 -12.21 -4.17 4.35
C LEU A 320 -13.27 -5.19 3.91
N GLY A 321 -13.74 -5.11 2.66
CA GLY A 321 -14.71 -6.07 2.11
C GLY A 321 -14.18 -7.51 2.14
N MET A 322 -12.94 -7.71 1.71
CA MET A 322 -12.30 -9.03 1.75
C MET A 322 -12.02 -9.51 3.18
N THR A 323 -11.67 -8.61 4.09
CA THR A 323 -11.52 -8.94 5.52
C THR A 323 -12.84 -9.45 6.10
N ARG A 324 -13.96 -8.76 5.84
CA ARG A 324 -15.29 -9.21 6.28
C ARG A 324 -15.62 -10.59 5.73
N TYR A 325 -15.28 -10.86 4.46
CA TYR A 325 -15.45 -12.18 3.85
C TYR A 325 -14.67 -13.27 4.57
N ILE A 326 -13.38 -13.01 4.89
CA ILE A 326 -12.49 -13.95 5.57
C ILE A 326 -13.01 -14.23 6.99
N MET A 327 -13.32 -13.18 7.76
CA MET A 327 -13.73 -13.34 9.16
C MET A 327 -15.04 -14.11 9.31
N LYS A 328 -15.97 -14.00 8.34
CA LYS A 328 -17.21 -14.80 8.32
C LYS A 328 -16.97 -16.31 8.11
N ARG A 329 -15.79 -16.69 7.61
CA ARG A 329 -15.43 -18.07 7.24
C ARG A 329 -14.28 -18.60 8.08
N LEU A 330 -13.80 -17.84 9.06
CA LEU A 330 -12.71 -18.23 9.93
C LEU A 330 -13.25 -19.12 11.05
N SER A 331 -12.74 -20.35 11.13
CA SER A 331 -13.02 -21.33 12.16
C SER A 331 -11.73 -22.07 12.52
N LYS A 332 -11.79 -22.99 13.49
CA LYS A 332 -10.63 -23.82 13.86
C LYS A 332 -10.09 -24.60 12.66
N ASP A 333 -10.98 -25.16 11.83
CA ASP A 333 -10.59 -25.98 10.69
C ASP A 333 -10.11 -25.16 9.48
N THR A 334 -10.65 -23.94 9.32
CA THR A 334 -10.29 -23.08 8.17
C THR A 334 -9.14 -22.11 8.47
N ALA A 335 -8.66 -22.04 9.72
CA ALA A 335 -7.67 -21.08 10.19
C ALA A 335 -6.41 -21.00 9.31
N LYS A 336 -5.92 -22.15 8.82
CA LYS A 336 -4.73 -22.19 7.95
C LYS A 336 -5.00 -21.59 6.56
N VAL A 337 -6.12 -21.95 5.94
CA VAL A 337 -6.46 -21.48 4.59
C VAL A 337 -6.86 -20.00 4.61
N MET A 338 -7.75 -19.63 5.53
CA MET A 338 -8.18 -18.24 5.72
C MET A 338 -7.04 -17.36 6.24
N GLY A 339 -6.16 -17.89 7.08
CA GLY A 339 -4.96 -17.18 7.55
C GLY A 339 -4.00 -16.81 6.43
N ARG A 340 -3.80 -17.68 5.42
CA ARG A 340 -2.97 -17.31 4.25
C ARG A 340 -3.57 -16.15 3.47
N GLN A 341 -4.90 -16.13 3.31
CA GLN A 341 -5.58 -15.03 2.63
C GLN A 341 -5.56 -13.75 3.48
N LEU A 342 -5.69 -13.88 4.80
CA LEU A 342 -5.59 -12.76 5.74
C LEU A 342 -4.19 -12.14 5.69
N GLY A 343 -3.13 -12.96 5.73
CA GLY A 343 -1.75 -12.50 5.59
C GLY A 343 -1.54 -11.68 4.32
N LYS A 344 -2.05 -12.17 3.17
CA LYS A 344 -2.02 -11.40 1.91
C LYS A 344 -2.67 -10.02 2.01
N LEU A 345 -3.81 -9.90 2.68
CA LEU A 345 -4.45 -8.59 2.90
C LEU A 345 -3.61 -7.71 3.82
N CYS A 346 -3.02 -8.29 4.86
CA CYS A 346 -2.13 -7.57 5.79
C CYS A 346 -0.84 -7.09 5.12
N HIS A 347 -0.26 -7.85 4.19
CA HIS A 347 0.92 -7.43 3.41
C HIS A 347 0.65 -6.22 2.50
N SER A 348 -0.62 -5.94 2.20
CA SER A 348 -1.00 -4.72 1.46
C SER A 348 -1.38 -3.61 2.43
N TYR A 349 -2.38 -3.84 3.28
CA TYR A 349 -2.91 -2.80 4.15
C TYR A 349 -3.26 -3.35 5.54
N PRO A 350 -2.31 -3.47 6.48
CA PRO A 350 -2.47 -4.18 7.74
C PRO A 350 -3.36 -3.49 8.77
N THR A 351 -3.42 -2.16 8.79
CA THR A 351 -4.22 -1.44 9.80
C THR A 351 -5.72 -1.78 9.70
N ILE A 352 -6.23 -2.10 8.49
CA ILE A 352 -7.64 -2.37 8.26
C ILE A 352 -8.05 -3.79 8.71
N PRO A 353 -7.41 -4.89 8.26
CA PRO A 353 -7.75 -6.23 8.72
C PRO A 353 -7.49 -6.44 10.20
N LEU A 354 -6.41 -5.87 10.74
CA LEU A 354 -6.02 -6.08 12.14
C LEU A 354 -6.99 -5.37 13.09
N ASP A 355 -7.40 -4.13 12.80
CA ASP A 355 -8.42 -3.42 13.59
C ASP A 355 -9.77 -4.16 13.56
N TYR A 356 -10.21 -4.59 12.37
CA TYR A 356 -11.46 -5.35 12.23
C TYR A 356 -11.42 -6.70 12.97
N LEU A 357 -10.28 -7.39 12.90
CA LEU A 357 -10.03 -8.63 13.64
C LEU A 357 -10.14 -8.42 15.15
N LEU A 358 -9.54 -7.35 15.68
CA LEU A 358 -9.63 -7.01 17.11
C LEU A 358 -11.06 -6.76 17.55
N GLY A 359 -11.88 -6.10 16.72
CA GLY A 359 -13.31 -5.95 16.95
C GLY A 359 -14.02 -7.31 17.09
N LYS A 360 -13.73 -8.27 16.20
CA LYS A 360 -14.33 -9.61 16.27
C LYS A 360 -13.89 -10.42 17.49
N VAL A 361 -12.63 -10.28 17.90
CA VAL A 361 -12.11 -10.93 19.11
C VAL A 361 -12.75 -10.37 20.37
N GLN A 362 -13.01 -9.06 20.41
CA GLN A 362 -13.68 -8.41 21.53
C GLN A 362 -15.14 -8.89 21.67
N GLU A 363 -15.82 -9.13 20.55
CA GLU A 363 -17.19 -9.66 20.52
C GLU A 363 -17.25 -11.16 20.88
N PHE A 364 -16.29 -11.98 20.43
CA PHE A 364 -16.37 -13.44 20.46
C PHE A 364 -15.10 -14.11 21.01
N GLN A 365 -15.11 -14.53 22.29
CA GLN A 365 -13.95 -15.20 22.92
C GLN A 365 -13.53 -16.51 22.25
N ASN A 366 -14.49 -17.30 21.75
CA ASN A 366 -14.22 -18.55 21.03
C ASN A 366 -13.43 -18.32 19.72
N PHE A 367 -13.39 -17.09 19.22
CA PHE A 367 -12.69 -16.69 18.01
C PHE A 367 -11.18 -16.50 18.24
N ILE A 368 -10.74 -16.32 19.49
CA ILE A 368 -9.33 -16.08 19.85
C ILE A 368 -8.41 -17.16 19.27
N GLY A 369 -8.71 -18.45 19.50
CA GLY A 369 -7.88 -19.56 19.01
C GLY A 369 -7.69 -19.55 17.48
N PRO A 370 -8.78 -19.60 16.69
CA PRO A 370 -8.72 -19.50 15.23
C PRO A 370 -7.96 -18.27 14.72
N VAL A 371 -8.11 -17.13 15.38
CA VAL A 371 -7.44 -15.88 15.01
C VAL A 371 -5.94 -15.95 15.30
N VAL A 372 -5.54 -16.39 16.50
CA VAL A 372 -4.12 -16.54 16.85
C VAL A 372 -3.41 -17.53 15.90
N ASP A 373 -4.13 -18.54 15.42
CA ASP A 373 -3.65 -19.46 14.40
C ASP A 373 -3.58 -18.88 12.99
N SER A 374 -4.46 -17.93 12.65
CA SER A 374 -4.52 -17.35 11.30
C SER A 374 -3.48 -16.26 11.09
N ILE A 375 -3.09 -15.52 12.13
CA ILE A 375 -2.08 -14.45 12.07
C ILE A 375 -0.64 -14.96 12.00
N ARG A 376 -0.40 -16.28 11.96
CA ARG A 376 0.96 -16.85 11.82
C ARG A 376 1.68 -16.44 10.54
N PHE A 377 0.93 -15.94 9.55
CA PHE A 377 1.44 -15.54 8.24
C PHE A 377 1.77 -14.04 8.16
N LEU A 378 1.67 -13.31 9.27
CA LEU A 378 2.02 -11.89 9.31
C LEU A 378 3.53 -11.67 9.21
N SER A 379 3.91 -10.53 8.63
CA SER A 379 5.29 -10.01 8.65
C SER A 379 5.66 -9.38 9.99
N SER A 380 6.95 -9.10 10.19
CA SER A 380 7.47 -8.40 11.38
C SER A 380 6.82 -7.02 11.55
N LEU A 381 6.66 -6.27 10.44
CA LEU A 381 5.95 -4.99 10.40
C LEU A 381 4.50 -5.13 10.87
N GLU A 382 3.80 -6.15 10.39
CA GLU A 382 2.39 -6.37 10.69
C GLU A 382 2.14 -6.72 12.16
N PHE A 383 3.08 -7.42 12.80
CA PHE A 383 3.01 -7.66 14.25
C PHE A 383 3.18 -6.38 15.07
N ASP A 384 4.06 -5.45 14.66
CA ASP A 384 4.19 -4.13 15.30
C ASP A 384 2.94 -3.26 15.07
N VAL A 385 2.35 -3.31 13.86
CA VAL A 385 1.06 -2.67 13.56
C VAL A 385 -0.07 -3.27 14.40
N LEU A 386 -0.07 -4.59 14.66
CA LEU A 386 -1.05 -5.22 15.55
C LEU A 386 -0.93 -4.71 16.98
N ALA A 387 0.29 -4.52 17.49
CA ALA A 387 0.53 -3.92 18.81
C ALA A 387 0.00 -2.48 18.87
N TYR A 388 0.21 -1.69 17.82
CA TYR A 388 -0.40 -0.37 17.68
C TYR A 388 -1.94 -0.43 17.70
N CYS A 389 -2.56 -1.30 16.90
CA CYS A 389 -4.03 -1.44 16.86
C CYS A 389 -4.61 -1.89 18.20
N LEU A 390 -3.89 -2.70 18.97
CA LEU A 390 -4.27 -3.09 20.34
C LEU A 390 -4.35 -1.86 21.26
N ILE A 391 -3.32 -1.01 21.25
CA ILE A 391 -3.29 0.22 22.07
C ILE A 391 -4.39 1.19 21.62
N GLU A 392 -4.58 1.38 20.31
CA GLU A 392 -5.64 2.22 19.78
C GLU A 392 -7.03 1.75 20.27
N ASN A 393 -7.26 0.43 20.28
CA ASN A 393 -8.50 -0.15 20.80
C ASN A 393 -8.66 0.00 22.32
N LEU A 394 -7.58 -0.10 23.09
CA LEU A 394 -7.59 0.12 24.55
C LEU A 394 -7.81 1.59 24.92
N ALA A 395 -7.27 2.50 24.11
CA ALA A 395 -7.38 3.93 24.31
C ALA A 395 -8.71 4.53 23.83
N ALA A 396 -9.52 3.78 23.06
CA ALA A 396 -10.78 4.26 22.50
C ALA A 396 -11.72 4.84 23.57
N PRO A 397 -12.14 6.12 23.46
CA PRO A 397 -12.85 6.84 24.51
C PRO A 397 -14.18 6.18 24.85
N GLU A 398 -14.94 5.78 23.83
CA GLU A 398 -16.22 5.06 23.98
C GLU A 398 -16.08 3.80 24.83
N LYS A 399 -14.90 3.17 24.86
CA LYS A 399 -14.64 1.94 25.63
C LYS A 399 -14.09 2.23 27.03
N GLN A 400 -13.51 3.41 27.26
CA GLN A 400 -13.00 3.80 28.58
C GLN A 400 -14.15 3.95 29.59
N ASP A 401 -15.29 4.47 29.14
CA ASP A 401 -16.48 4.69 29.97
C ASP A 401 -17.12 3.38 30.45
N PHE A 402 -16.88 2.27 29.73
CA PHE A 402 -17.42 0.94 30.05
C PHE A 402 -16.37 -0.03 30.60
N LYS A 403 -15.24 0.46 31.15
CA LYS A 403 -14.21 -0.43 31.73
C LYS A 403 -14.70 -1.21 32.95
N ILE A 404 -15.49 -0.55 33.81
CA ILE A 404 -15.98 -1.12 35.07
C ILE A 404 -17.52 -1.12 35.02
N LEU A 405 -18.11 -2.31 34.98
CA LEU A 405 -19.55 -2.49 35.18
C LEU A 405 -19.73 -3.01 36.61
N ASP A 406 -20.22 -2.13 37.50
CA ASP A 406 -20.48 -2.34 38.92
C ASP A 406 -19.29 -2.88 39.75
N ILE A 407 -18.91 -4.15 39.54
CA ILE A 407 -17.92 -4.94 40.30
C ILE A 407 -17.03 -5.82 39.37
N SER A 408 -17.37 -5.94 38.08
CA SER A 408 -16.67 -6.83 37.12
C SER A 408 -16.11 -6.05 35.94
N TYR A 409 -14.96 -6.50 35.42
CA TYR A 409 -14.40 -5.98 34.18
C TYR A 409 -15.29 -6.32 33.00
N SER A 410 -15.41 -5.39 32.07
CA SER A 410 -16.21 -5.60 30.86
C SER A 410 -15.72 -6.82 30.06
N PRO A 411 -16.65 -7.66 29.53
CA PRO A 411 -16.29 -8.89 28.82
C PRO A 411 -15.36 -8.66 27.63
N TRP A 412 -15.53 -7.55 26.90
CA TRP A 412 -14.68 -7.21 25.75
C TRP A 412 -13.21 -7.02 26.17
N LEU A 413 -12.97 -6.42 27.33
CA LEU A 413 -11.63 -6.17 27.86
C LEU A 413 -10.97 -7.48 28.30
N GLN A 414 -11.74 -8.39 28.92
CA GLN A 414 -11.25 -9.73 29.27
C GLN A 414 -10.88 -10.54 28.01
N SER A 415 -11.70 -10.49 26.97
CA SER A 415 -11.42 -11.12 25.66
C SER A 415 -10.15 -10.56 25.04
N LEU A 416 -9.99 -9.24 25.04
CA LEU A 416 -8.84 -8.56 24.49
C LEU A 416 -7.55 -8.85 25.27
N ALA A 417 -7.63 -8.91 26.61
CA ALA A 417 -6.53 -9.29 27.47
C ALA A 417 -6.10 -10.76 27.22
N SER A 418 -7.06 -11.67 27.12
CA SER A 418 -6.81 -13.09 26.81
C SER A 418 -6.16 -13.26 25.44
N PHE A 419 -6.62 -12.52 24.44
CA PHE A 419 -6.03 -12.48 23.12
C PHE A 419 -4.60 -11.92 23.12
N SER A 420 -4.40 -10.78 23.79
CA SER A 420 -3.08 -10.15 23.93
C SER A 420 -2.09 -11.12 24.58
N ALA A 421 -2.48 -11.78 25.68
CA ALA A 421 -1.66 -12.78 26.34
C ALA A 421 -1.31 -13.96 25.42
N ALA A 422 -2.28 -14.46 24.64
CA ALA A 422 -2.04 -15.55 23.69
C ALA A 422 -1.07 -15.16 22.57
N ILE A 423 -1.12 -13.92 22.10
CA ILE A 423 -0.22 -13.40 21.06
C ILE A 423 1.18 -13.17 21.61
N PHE A 424 1.34 -12.42 22.69
CA PHE A 424 2.66 -12.11 23.25
C PHE A 424 3.40 -13.35 23.77
N LYS A 425 2.66 -14.40 24.11
CA LYS A 425 3.25 -15.71 24.44
C LYS A 425 3.77 -16.47 23.22
N ARG A 426 3.14 -16.30 22.06
CA ARG A 426 3.40 -17.11 20.85
C ARG A 426 4.33 -16.43 19.85
N TYR A 427 4.25 -15.11 19.73
CA TYR A 427 4.96 -14.34 18.72
C TYR A 427 5.89 -13.33 19.39
N ASN A 428 7.04 -13.08 18.77
CA ASN A 428 8.00 -12.09 19.25
C ASN A 428 7.57 -10.70 18.80
N ILE A 429 6.80 -10.01 19.64
CA ILE A 429 6.29 -8.66 19.40
C ILE A 429 6.89 -7.71 20.44
N ASP A 430 7.28 -6.51 20.01
CA ASP A 430 7.75 -5.46 20.91
C ASP A 430 6.65 -5.06 21.93
N LEU A 431 6.96 -5.23 23.21
CA LEU A 431 6.06 -4.91 24.33
C LEU A 431 6.18 -3.46 24.79
N GLY A 432 7.20 -2.71 24.33
CA GLY A 432 7.54 -1.38 24.85
C GLY A 432 6.36 -0.42 24.84
N GLY A 433 5.63 -0.35 23.72
CA GLY A 433 4.47 0.54 23.60
C GLY A 433 3.33 0.20 24.56
N ILE A 434 3.05 -1.08 24.78
CA ILE A 434 1.96 -1.54 25.68
C ILE A 434 2.35 -1.31 27.13
N LEU A 435 3.59 -1.63 27.51
CA LEU A 435 4.08 -1.40 28.87
C LEU A 435 4.06 0.09 29.22
N GLN A 436 4.44 0.96 28.28
CA GLN A 436 4.34 2.40 28.49
C GLN A 436 2.88 2.85 28.64
N TYR A 437 1.97 2.32 27.80
CA TYR A 437 0.54 2.62 27.92
C TYR A 437 0.00 2.23 29.30
N ILE A 438 0.28 1.01 29.78
CA ILE A 438 -0.12 0.54 31.10
C ILE A 438 0.46 1.43 32.19
N THR A 439 1.75 1.78 32.10
CA THR A 439 2.41 2.66 33.08
C THR A 439 1.74 4.03 33.15
N ASN A 440 1.33 4.58 32.00
CA ASN A 440 0.60 5.85 31.95
C ASN A 440 -0.81 5.71 32.55
N GLN A 441 -1.55 4.64 32.26
CA GLN A 441 -2.86 4.40 32.87
C GLN A 441 -2.77 4.23 34.39
N LEU A 442 -1.74 3.55 34.89
CA LEU A 442 -1.49 3.39 36.34
C LEU A 442 -1.20 4.73 37.02
N LYS A 443 -0.44 5.63 36.36
CA LYS A 443 -0.22 6.99 36.86
C LYS A 443 -1.52 7.79 36.93
N ASP A 444 -2.41 7.58 35.97
CA ASP A 444 -3.73 8.21 35.90
C ASP A 444 -4.78 7.52 36.80
N ALA A 445 -4.38 6.49 37.57
CA ALA A 445 -5.25 5.66 38.41
C ALA A 445 -6.45 5.03 37.65
N LYS A 446 -6.22 4.63 36.39
CA LYS A 446 -7.22 4.05 35.46
C LYS A 446 -7.04 2.57 35.19
#